data_AF-A0A1V3X3P8-F1
#
_entry.id   AF-A0A1V3X3P8-F1
#
_cell.length_a   1.000
_cell.length_b   1.000
_cell.length_c   1.000
_cell.angle_alpha   90.00
_cell.angle_beta   90.00
_cell.angle_gamma   90.00
#
_symmetry.space_group_name_H-M   'P 1'
#
loop_
_entity.id
_entity.type
_entity.pdbx_description
1 polymer ?
#
loop_
_entity_poly.entity_id
_entity_poly.type
_entity_poly.pdbx_seq_one_letter_code
_entity_poly.pdbx_strand_id
1 'polypeptide(L)'
;METRALAIAFFYATGTAIGGISGPLLFGQLINSGQRSQVFWSFLIGAVVMAAAGLVELWLGVAAERRPLEELALPLTVADAEQDEEPTDARDRQRAGTAPVHDDDPHGGHAERP
;
A
#
# COMPACT_ATOMS: atom_id res chain seq x y z
N MET A 1 2.95 0.14 1.47
CA MET A 1 3.04 0.91 0.20
C MET A 1 2.74 0.04 -1.03
N GLU A 2 2.75 -1.28 -0.88
CA GLU A 2 2.73 -2.29 -1.94
C GLU A 2 1.41 -2.32 -2.73
N THR A 3 0.26 -2.27 -2.05
CA THR A 3 -1.06 -2.44 -2.70
C THR A 3 -1.43 -1.29 -3.62
N ARG A 4 -1.11 -0.04 -3.24
CA ARG A 4 -1.42 1.16 -4.04
C ARG A 4 -0.58 1.22 -5.32
N ALA A 5 0.71 0.93 -5.21
CA ALA A 5 1.60 0.87 -6.37
C ALA A 5 1.17 -0.21 -7.36
N LEU A 6 0.80 -1.39 -6.85
CA LEU A 6 0.31 -2.50 -7.67
C LEU A 6 -1.03 -2.16 -8.35
N ALA A 7 -1.96 -1.53 -7.65
CA ALA A 7 -3.22 -1.09 -8.24
C ALA A 7 -3.00 -0.09 -9.38
N ILE A 8 -2.20 0.97 -9.16
CA ILE A 8 -1.89 1.96 -10.18
C ILE A 8 -1.20 1.30 -11.39
N ALA A 9 -0.19 0.45 -11.13
CA ALA A 9 0.54 -0.25 -12.19
C ALA A 9 -0.38 -1.17 -13.00
N PHE A 10 -1.27 -1.92 -12.35
CA PHE A 10 -2.23 -2.79 -13.01
C PHE A 10 -3.20 -2.00 -13.89
N PHE A 11 -3.87 -0.97 -13.35
CA PHE A 11 -4.79 -0.15 -14.14
C PHE A 11 -4.09 0.58 -15.29
N TYR A 12 -2.90 1.12 -15.04
CA TYR A 12 -2.09 1.76 -16.08
C TYR A 12 -1.68 0.78 -17.18
N ALA A 13 -1.19 -0.41 -16.81
CA ALA A 13 -0.78 -1.44 -17.76
C ALA A 13 -1.97 -1.96 -18.58
N THR A 14 -3.10 -2.27 -17.94
CA THR A 14 -4.31 -2.71 -18.62
C THR A 14 -4.87 -1.64 -19.55
N GLY A 15 -4.97 -0.38 -19.08
CA GLY A 15 -5.42 0.74 -19.90
C GLY A 15 -4.52 0.98 -21.11
N THR A 16 -3.20 0.92 -20.90
CA THR A 16 -2.21 1.06 -21.98
C THR A 16 -2.23 -0.13 -22.93
N ALA A 17 -2.41 -1.35 -22.45
CA ALA A 17 -2.51 -2.54 -23.29
C ALA A 17 -3.75 -2.47 -24.18
N ILE A 18 -4.91 -2.17 -23.60
CA ILE A 18 -6.17 -2.06 -24.36
C ILE A 18 -6.08 -0.87 -25.32
N GLY A 19 -5.85 0.34 -24.83
CA GLY A 19 -5.84 1.54 -25.66
C GLY A 19 -4.68 1.58 -26.66
N GLY A 20 -3.49 1.21 -26.22
CA GLY A 20 -2.25 1.27 -27.01
C GLY A 20 -2.13 0.17 -28.06
N ILE A 21 -2.76 -0.99 -27.87
CA ILE A 21 -2.80 -2.05 -28.90
C ILE A 21 -4.03 -1.87 -29.78
N SER A 22 -5.22 -1.73 -29.19
CA SER A 22 -6.46 -1.64 -29.96
C SER A 22 -6.55 -0.34 -30.77
N GLY A 23 -6.03 0.77 -30.26
CA GLY A 23 -6.06 2.07 -30.95
C GLY A 23 -5.40 2.03 -32.33
N PRO A 24 -4.09 1.73 -32.44
CA PRO A 24 -3.40 1.63 -33.72
C PRO A 24 -3.97 0.56 -34.65
N LEU A 25 -4.39 -0.60 -34.12
CA LEU A 25 -4.97 -1.66 -34.94
C LEU A 25 -6.31 -1.25 -35.56
N LEU A 26 -7.21 -0.69 -34.77
CA LEU A 26 -8.52 -0.26 -35.23
C LEU A 26 -8.39 0.97 -36.13
N PHE A 27 -7.81 2.06 -35.62
CA PHE A 27 -7.80 3.33 -36.33
C PHE A 27 -6.80 3.33 -37.50
N GLY A 28 -5.69 2.61 -37.40
CA GLY A 28 -4.72 2.50 -38.50
C GLY A 28 -5.33 1.83 -39.74
N GLN A 29 -6.12 0.76 -39.55
CA GLN A 29 -6.82 0.10 -40.67
C GLN A 29 -7.88 1.02 -41.31
N LEU A 30 -8.69 1.69 -40.49
CA LEU A 30 -9.74 2.59 -40.97
C LEU A 30 -9.17 3.80 -41.71
N ILE A 31 -8.05 4.37 -41.23
CA ILE A 31 -7.39 5.53 -41.84
C ILE A 31 -6.69 5.13 -43.14
N ASN A 32 -5.99 3.98 -43.16
CA ASN A 32 -5.25 3.51 -44.34
C ASN A 32 -6.17 3.14 -45.53
N SER A 33 -7.48 2.99 -45.31
CA SER A 33 -8.46 2.75 -46.37
C SER A 33 -8.60 3.88 -47.39
N GLY A 34 -8.16 5.10 -47.04
CA GLY A 34 -8.27 6.31 -47.87
C GLY A 34 -9.71 6.84 -48.05
N GLN A 35 -10.72 6.18 -47.45
CA GLN A 35 -12.12 6.56 -47.58
C GLN A 35 -12.51 7.55 -46.47
N ARG A 36 -13.03 8.74 -46.85
CA ARG A 36 -13.47 9.77 -45.87
C ARG A 36 -14.52 9.25 -44.89
N SER A 37 -15.41 8.37 -45.34
CA SER A 37 -16.44 7.77 -44.48
C SER A 37 -15.83 6.92 -43.36
N GLN A 38 -14.76 6.18 -43.64
CA GLN A 38 -14.11 5.33 -42.63
C GLN A 38 -13.37 6.15 -41.58
N VAL A 39 -12.73 7.24 -41.99
CA VAL A 39 -12.11 8.19 -41.05
C VAL A 39 -13.17 8.87 -40.18
N PHE A 40 -14.33 9.23 -40.75
CA PHE A 40 -15.43 9.75 -39.95
C PHE A 40 -15.86 8.74 -38.86
N TRP A 41 -16.06 7.48 -39.24
CA TRP A 41 -16.41 6.42 -38.28
C TRP A 41 -15.33 6.21 -37.21
N SER A 42 -14.03 6.33 -37.54
CA SER A 42 -12.97 6.20 -36.55
C SER A 42 -13.05 7.28 -35.47
N PHE A 43 -13.27 8.53 -35.87
CA PHE A 43 -13.45 9.63 -34.93
C PHE A 43 -14.72 9.50 -34.12
N LEU A 44 -15.83 9.07 -34.74
CA LEU A 44 -17.09 8.87 -34.04
C LEU A 44 -16.96 7.80 -32.95
N ILE A 45 -16.31 6.68 -33.25
CA ILE A 45 -16.04 5.61 -32.27
C ILE A 45 -15.17 6.16 -31.12
N GLY A 46 -14.08 6.87 -31.45
CA GLY A 46 -13.22 7.48 -30.43
C GLY A 46 -13.97 8.45 -29.52
N ALA A 47 -14.83 9.30 -30.10
CA ALA A 47 -15.65 10.24 -29.35
C ALA A 47 -16.64 9.54 -28.41
N VAL A 48 -17.31 8.47 -28.88
CA VAL A 48 -18.24 7.68 -28.06
C VAL A 48 -17.51 7.00 -26.91
N VAL A 49 -16.34 6.41 -27.16
CA VAL A 49 -15.53 5.77 -26.10
C VAL A 49 -15.09 6.79 -25.06
N MET A 50 -14.62 7.97 -25.48
CA MET A 50 -14.21 9.04 -24.56
C MET A 50 -15.39 9.55 -23.73
N ALA A 51 -16.56 9.75 -24.36
CA ALA A 51 -17.77 10.17 -23.66
C ALA A 51 -18.20 9.12 -22.62
N ALA A 52 -18.15 7.83 -22.97
CA ALA A 52 -18.45 6.75 -22.03
C ALA A 52 -17.48 6.72 -20.85
N ALA A 53 -16.17 6.90 -21.08
CA ALA A 53 -15.18 6.99 -20.02
C ALA A 53 -15.44 8.17 -19.08
N GLY A 54 -15.76 9.35 -19.64
CA GLY A 54 -16.14 10.52 -18.84
C GLY A 54 -17.42 10.29 -18.03
N LEU A 55 -18.42 9.58 -18.59
CA LEU A 55 -19.60 9.18 -17.83
C LEU A 55 -19.24 8.24 -16.69
N VAL A 56 -18.40 7.23 -16.92
CA VAL A 56 -17.92 6.33 -15.86
C VAL A 56 -17.21 7.12 -14.76
N GLU A 57 -16.38 8.10 -15.11
CA GLU A 57 -15.71 8.99 -14.15
C GLU A 57 -16.70 9.86 -13.37
N LEU A 58 -17.79 10.34 -13.98
CA LEU A 58 -18.83 11.07 -13.24
C LEU A 58 -19.55 10.21 -12.18
N TRP A 59 -19.65 8.90 -12.41
CA TRP A 59 -20.35 7.98 -11.51
C TRP A 59 -19.43 7.35 -10.44
N LEU A 60 -18.20 7.01 -10.81
CA LEU A 60 -17.24 6.27 -9.97
C LEU A 60 -16.04 7.11 -9.54
N GLY A 61 -15.85 8.27 -10.14
CA GLY A 61 -14.72 9.16 -9.85
C GLY A 61 -14.79 9.71 -8.44
N VAL A 62 -13.64 9.72 -7.79
CA VAL A 62 -13.47 10.31 -6.46
C VAL A 62 -12.68 11.60 -6.64
N ALA A 63 -13.11 12.68 -5.98
CA ALA A 63 -12.38 13.94 -5.94
C ALA A 63 -11.05 13.75 -5.19
N ALA A 64 -10.00 13.38 -5.92
CA ALA A 64 -8.65 13.16 -5.41
C ALA A 64 -7.77 14.43 -5.49
N GLU A 65 -8.30 15.53 -6.02
CA GLU A 65 -7.55 16.77 -6.21
C GLU A 65 -7.06 17.35 -4.88
N ARG A 66 -5.78 17.78 -4.85
CA ARG A 66 -5.11 18.43 -3.70
C ARG A 66 -5.14 17.63 -2.40
N ARG A 67 -5.55 16.37 -2.44
CA ARG A 67 -5.55 15.50 -1.27
C ARG A 67 -4.24 14.72 -1.22
N PRO A 68 -3.51 14.79 -0.10
CA PRO A 68 -2.28 14.04 0.06
C PRO A 68 -2.63 12.54 0.11
N LEU A 69 -1.78 11.69 -0.49
CA LEU A 69 -2.12 10.28 -0.77
C LEU A 69 -2.33 9.45 0.52
N GLU A 70 -1.93 9.99 1.66
CA GLU A 70 -2.10 9.44 3.00
C GLU A 70 -3.51 9.67 3.55
N GLU A 71 -4.21 10.70 3.08
CA GLU A 71 -5.57 11.05 3.53
C GLU A 71 -6.66 10.31 2.72
N LEU A 72 -6.31 9.85 1.51
CA LEU A 72 -7.20 9.10 0.60
C LEU A 72 -7.21 7.58 0.84
N ALA A 73 -6.27 7.07 1.64
CA ALA A 73 -6.17 5.64 1.93
C ALA A 73 -5.67 5.46 3.36
N LEU A 74 -6.57 5.02 4.25
CA LEU A 74 -6.15 4.54 5.56
C LEU A 74 -5.13 3.41 5.33
N PRO A 75 -3.88 3.53 5.80
CA PRO A 75 -2.87 2.53 5.53
C PRO A 75 -3.33 1.19 6.10
N LEU A 76 -3.24 0.12 5.30
CA LEU A 76 -3.61 -1.25 5.70
C LEU A 76 -2.91 -1.71 6.99
N THR A 77 -1.82 -1.03 7.39
CA THR A 77 -1.03 -1.28 8.60
C THR A 77 -1.72 -0.86 9.91
N VAL A 78 -2.83 -0.10 9.87
CA VAL A 78 -3.59 0.25 11.08
C VAL A 78 -4.31 -0.98 11.67
N ALA A 79 -4.58 -2.02 10.86
CA ALA A 79 -5.17 -3.27 11.34
C ALA A 79 -4.15 -4.24 11.98
N ASP A 80 -2.87 -4.09 11.65
CA ASP A 80 -1.80 -4.96 12.19
C ASP A 80 -1.15 -4.37 13.46
N ALA A 81 -1.21 -3.04 13.66
CA ALA A 81 -0.62 -2.37 14.83
C ALA A 81 -1.32 -2.67 16.16
N GLU A 82 -2.56 -3.18 16.15
CA GLU A 82 -3.26 -3.61 17.37
C GLU A 82 -2.86 -5.04 17.83
N GLN A 83 -2.05 -5.76 17.04
CA GLN A 83 -1.63 -7.14 17.37
C GLN A 83 -0.25 -7.24 18.03
N ASP A 84 0.56 -6.16 17.99
CA ASP A 84 1.93 -6.15 18.53
C ASP A 84 2.05 -5.54 19.93
N GLU A 85 0.97 -4.99 20.52
CA GLU A 85 0.96 -4.51 21.90
C GLU A 85 0.49 -5.59 22.90
N GLU A 86 1.14 -6.76 22.90
CA GLU A 86 1.10 -7.67 24.06
C GLU A 86 2.27 -7.30 25.00
N PRO A 87 2.01 -6.79 26.22
CA PRO A 87 3.05 -6.27 27.09
C PRO A 87 3.90 -7.42 27.66
N THR A 88 5.03 -7.72 27.02
CA THR A 88 6.08 -8.57 27.59
C THR A 88 6.87 -7.81 28.65
N ASP A 89 6.24 -7.45 29.77
CA ASP A 89 6.89 -6.96 31.01
C ASP A 89 7.01 -8.06 32.10
N ALA A 90 6.56 -9.28 31.83
CA ALA A 90 6.56 -10.34 32.84
C ALA A 90 7.89 -11.12 32.96
N ARG A 91 8.83 -10.97 32.00
CA ARG A 91 10.05 -11.82 31.96
C ARG A 91 11.28 -11.23 32.65
N ASP A 92 11.33 -9.93 32.89
CA ASP A 92 12.49 -9.28 33.52
C ASP A 92 12.46 -9.31 35.06
N ARG A 93 11.28 -9.42 35.68
CA ARG A 93 11.16 -9.59 37.14
C ARG A 93 11.63 -10.96 37.64
N GLN A 94 11.57 -12.00 36.81
CA GLN A 94 11.94 -13.36 37.22
C GLN A 94 13.47 -13.57 37.35
N ARG A 95 14.30 -12.74 36.69
CA ARG A 95 15.76 -12.79 36.84
C ARG A 95 16.29 -12.10 38.10
N ALA A 96 15.48 -11.25 38.74
CA ALA A 96 15.87 -10.49 39.93
C ALA A 96 15.50 -11.18 41.25
N GLY A 97 14.82 -12.34 41.22
CA GLY A 97 14.14 -12.91 42.39
C GLY A 97 14.81 -14.08 43.12
N THR A 98 16.01 -14.52 42.75
CA THR A 98 16.68 -15.65 43.44
C THR A 98 18.15 -15.35 43.72
N ALA A 99 18.38 -14.47 44.69
CA ALA A 99 19.59 -14.49 45.50
C ALA A 99 19.15 -14.88 46.94
N PRO A 100 19.60 -16.01 47.50
CA PRO A 100 19.32 -16.29 48.90
C PRO A 100 20.21 -15.39 49.76
N VAL A 101 19.56 -14.44 50.44
CA VAL A 101 20.05 -13.83 51.67
C VAL A 101 20.17 -14.94 52.71
N HIS A 102 21.38 -15.16 53.23
CA HIS A 102 21.56 -15.87 54.49
C HIS A 102 22.44 -15.00 55.40
N ASP A 103 21.89 -14.76 56.58
CA ASP A 103 22.24 -13.75 57.56
C ASP A 103 23.59 -13.98 58.24
N ASP A 104 24.11 -12.86 58.77
CA ASP A 104 25.27 -12.75 59.65
C ASP A 104 25.22 -13.66 60.88
N ASP A 105 26.37 -14.18 61.31
CA ASP A 105 26.61 -14.54 62.72
C ASP A 105 27.94 -13.91 63.19
N PRO A 106 27.94 -13.05 64.24
CA PRO A 106 29.10 -12.27 64.64
C PRO A 106 29.71 -12.78 65.96
N HIS A 107 30.78 -13.60 65.96
CA HIS A 107 31.53 -13.86 67.21
C HIS A 107 32.99 -14.34 67.03
N GLY A 108 33.89 -13.66 67.76
CA GLY A 108 35.21 -14.15 68.22
C GLY A 108 36.36 -13.97 67.22
N GLY A 109 37.48 -13.30 67.50
CA GLY A 109 38.18 -13.12 68.77
C GLY A 109 39.49 -13.92 68.73
N HIS A 110 40.63 -13.22 68.82
CA HIS A 110 42.00 -13.75 69.00
C HIS A 110 42.60 -14.41 67.72
N ALA A 111 43.89 -14.37 67.40
CA ALA A 111 45.09 -13.97 68.10
C ALA A 111 46.28 -13.88 67.09
N GLU A 112 47.33 -13.14 67.48
CA GLU A 112 48.78 -13.38 67.21
C GLU A 112 49.33 -13.11 65.78
N ARG A 113 50.09 -12.02 65.53
CA ARG A 113 51.50 -11.65 65.90
C ARG A 113 52.57 -12.39 65.08
N PRO A 114 53.81 -11.87 64.95
CA PRO A 114 54.29 -10.50 64.72
C PRO A 114 55.00 -10.31 63.38
#